data_AF-A0A7G8WD60-F1
#
_entry.id   AF-A0A7G8WD60-F1
#
_cell.length_a   1.000
_cell.length_b   1.000
_cell.length_c   1.000
_cell.angle_alpha   90.00
_cell.angle_beta   90.00
_cell.angle_gamma   90.00
#
_symmetry.space_group_name_H-M   'P 1'
#
loop_
_entity.id
_entity.type
_entity.pdbx_description
1 polymer ?
#
loop_
_entity_poly.entity_id
_entity_poly.type
_entity_poly.pdbx_seq_one_letter_code
_entity_poly.pdbx_strand_id
1 'polypeptide(L)'
;MTKTLNITLRNINWTKKSGILIIGIALVGLLLNYIVQYYRGTWIYQYGSLISLILFYGGILWSFINTILLISKHKSDLKKNLIWIILSAIPFIYLTTMILITFTSDYELERNF
;
A
#
# COMPACT_ATOMS: atom_id res chain seq x y z
N MET A 1 -17.48 -30.88 -3.76
CA MET A 1 -17.68 -29.66 -4.58
C MET A 1 -18.12 -28.44 -3.76
N THR A 2 -18.95 -28.59 -2.74
CA THR A 2 -19.48 -27.49 -1.89
C THR A 2 -18.46 -26.80 -0.98
N LYS A 3 -17.49 -27.56 -0.42
CA LYS A 3 -16.49 -27.02 0.52
C LYS A 3 -15.53 -26.03 -0.15
N THR A 4 -15.08 -26.32 -1.37
CA THR A 4 -14.19 -25.49 -2.18
C THR A 4 -14.86 -24.19 -2.63
N LEU A 5 -16.14 -24.24 -3.01
CA LEU A 5 -16.91 -23.05 -3.37
C LEU A 5 -17.03 -22.08 -2.18
N ASN A 6 -17.31 -22.62 -0.99
CA ASN A 6 -17.49 -21.84 0.22
C ASN A 6 -16.18 -21.19 0.72
N ILE A 7 -15.05 -21.90 0.61
CA ILE A 7 -13.71 -21.35 0.88
C ILE A 7 -13.38 -20.21 -0.10
N THR A 8 -13.73 -20.36 -1.36
CA THR A 8 -13.44 -19.38 -2.41
C THR A 8 -14.24 -18.10 -2.21
N LEU A 9 -15.54 -18.22 -1.91
CA LEU A 9 -16.45 -17.12 -1.56
C LEU A 9 -16.05 -16.40 -0.27
N ARG A 10 -15.69 -17.15 0.78
CA ARG A 10 -15.20 -16.56 2.04
C ARG A 10 -13.95 -15.72 1.82
N ASN A 11 -13.02 -16.20 1.00
CA ASN A 11 -11.78 -15.51 0.70
C ASN A 11 -12.03 -14.23 -0.15
N ILE A 12 -13.09 -14.17 -0.98
CA ILE A 12 -13.44 -12.97 -1.76
C ILE A 12 -13.77 -11.77 -0.86
N ASN A 13 -14.61 -11.98 0.16
CA ASN A 13 -14.96 -10.90 1.09
C ASN A 13 -13.76 -10.44 1.90
N TRP A 14 -12.82 -11.34 2.20
CA TRP A 14 -11.58 -11.02 2.89
C TRP A 14 -10.62 -10.19 2.03
N THR A 15 -10.42 -10.50 0.75
CA THR A 15 -9.52 -9.73 -0.14
C THR A 15 -10.01 -8.30 -0.41
N LYS A 16 -11.34 -8.09 -0.39
CA LYS A 16 -11.94 -6.74 -0.48
C LYS A 16 -11.76 -5.96 0.82
N LYS A 17 -12.01 -6.60 1.97
CA LYS A 17 -11.81 -5.99 3.29
C LYS A 17 -10.34 -5.67 3.57
N SER A 18 -9.41 -6.55 3.14
CA SER A 18 -7.98 -6.29 3.27
C SER A 18 -7.56 -5.05 2.48
N GLY A 19 -8.12 -4.81 1.28
CA GLY A 19 -7.86 -3.59 0.50
C GLY A 19 -8.03 -2.29 1.30
N ILE A 20 -9.14 -2.18 2.04
CA ILE A 20 -9.43 -1.01 2.90
C ILE A 20 -8.44 -0.95 4.08
N LEU A 21 -8.18 -2.10 4.71
CA LEU A 21 -7.27 -2.21 5.85
C LEU A 21 -5.84 -1.77 5.50
N ILE A 22 -5.38 -2.09 4.29
CA ILE A 22 -4.05 -1.73 3.80
C ILE A 22 -3.88 -0.23 3.64
N ILE A 23 -4.89 0.45 3.09
CA ILE A 23 -4.89 1.92 3.01
C ILE A 23 -4.80 2.50 4.41
N GLY A 24 -5.59 1.98 5.36
CA GLY A 24 -5.53 2.42 6.76
C GLY A 24 -4.14 2.27 7.36
N ILE A 25 -3.49 1.12 7.18
CA ILE A 25 -2.13 0.86 7.69
C ILE A 25 -1.11 1.80 7.05
N ALA A 26 -1.17 2.02 5.73
CA ALA A 26 -0.27 2.93 5.04
C ALA A 26 -0.44 4.38 5.51
N LEU A 27 -1.68 4.84 5.69
CA LEU A 27 -1.97 6.17 6.23
C LEU A 27 -1.52 6.33 7.68
N VAL A 28 -1.73 5.31 8.51
CA VAL A 28 -1.25 5.31 9.90
C VAL A 28 0.28 5.35 9.93
N GLY A 29 0.96 4.62 9.05
CA GLY A 29 2.43 4.71 8.91
C GLY A 29 2.89 6.13 8.59
N LEU A 30 2.23 6.81 7.65
CA LEU A 30 2.53 8.21 7.30
C LEU A 30 2.28 9.18 8.47
N LEU A 31 1.12 9.07 9.12
CA LEU A 31 0.76 9.90 10.27
C LEU A 31 1.71 9.68 11.45
N LEU A 32 2.07 8.43 11.71
CA LEU A 32 3.02 8.08 12.76
C LEU A 32 4.38 8.71 12.46
N ASN A 33 4.87 8.63 11.22
CA ASN A 33 6.12 9.29 10.83
C ASN A 33 6.03 10.81 11.09
N TYR A 34 4.93 11.45 10.71
CA TYR A 34 4.73 12.88 10.94
C TYR A 34 4.76 13.26 12.42
N ILE A 35 4.05 12.51 13.29
CA ILE A 35 4.01 12.75 14.74
C ILE A 35 5.39 12.50 15.35
N VAL A 36 6.03 11.40 14.96
CA VAL A 36 7.32 10.98 15.52
C VAL A 36 8.40 12.03 15.24
N GLN A 37 8.33 12.76 14.12
CA GLN A 37 9.27 13.85 13.83
C GLN A 37 9.31 14.96 14.88
N TYR A 38 8.26 15.16 15.69
CA TYR A 38 8.29 16.12 16.80
C TYR A 38 9.28 15.71 17.89
N TYR A 39 9.55 14.41 18.02
CA TYR A 39 10.38 13.83 19.08
C TYR A 39 11.84 13.61 18.65
N ARG A 40 12.31 14.28 17.58
CA ARG A 40 13.68 14.16 17.04
C ARG A 40 14.74 14.21 18.16
N GLY A 41 15.71 13.30 18.09
CA GLY A 41 16.78 13.18 19.08
C GLY A 41 16.47 12.30 20.30
N THR A 42 15.23 11.80 20.42
CA THR A 42 14.85 10.86 21.49
C THR A 42 14.78 9.42 21.00
N TRP A 43 14.75 8.45 21.92
CA TRP A 43 14.52 7.03 21.58
C TRP A 43 13.13 6.80 20.95
N ILE A 44 12.14 7.61 21.32
CA ILE A 44 10.80 7.60 20.73
C ILE A 44 10.88 7.88 19.23
N TYR A 45 11.77 8.81 18.81
CA TYR A 45 12.04 9.06 17.40
C TYR A 45 12.63 7.86 16.68
N GLN A 46 13.66 7.23 17.25
CA GLN A 46 14.32 6.10 16.62
C GLN A 46 13.38 4.91 16.41
N TYR A 47 12.70 4.46 17.47
CA TYR A 47 11.78 3.33 17.37
C TYR A 47 10.51 3.69 16.60
N GLY A 48 9.92 4.86 16.84
CA GLY A 48 8.73 5.31 16.15
C GLY A 48 8.94 5.47 14.65
N SER A 49 10.10 6.00 14.24
CA SER A 49 10.47 6.16 12.84
C SER A 49 10.62 4.80 12.18
N LEU A 50 11.31 3.85 12.83
CA LEU A 50 11.48 2.50 12.30
C LEU A 50 10.14 1.75 12.16
N ILE A 51 9.26 1.86 13.16
CA ILE A 51 7.91 1.28 13.09
C ILE A 51 7.10 1.93 11.96
N SER A 52 7.13 3.25 11.84
CA SER A 52 6.42 3.97 10.77
C SER A 52 6.87 3.52 9.39
N LEU A 53 8.17 3.27 9.23
CA LEU A 53 8.77 2.80 8.00
C LEU A 53 8.30 1.37 7.67
N ILE A 54 8.33 0.47 8.65
CA ILE A 54 7.84 -0.91 8.48
C ILE A 54 6.35 -0.93 8.13
N LEU A 55 5.52 -0.14 8.80
CA LEU A 55 4.08 -0.07 8.52
C LEU A 55 3.82 0.46 7.11
N PHE A 56 4.53 1.50 6.68
CA PHE A 56 4.35 2.09 5.37
C PHE A 56 4.80 1.14 4.24
N TYR A 57 6.04 0.67 4.27
CA TYR A 57 6.56 -0.23 3.23
C TYR A 57 5.90 -1.62 3.28
N GLY A 58 5.61 -2.13 4.47
CA GLY A 58 4.85 -3.37 4.64
C GLY A 58 3.43 -3.25 4.07
N GLY A 59 2.76 -2.12 4.31
CA GLY A 59 1.47 -1.80 3.71
C GLY A 59 1.52 -1.75 2.18
N ILE A 60 2.58 -1.17 1.60
CA ILE A 60 2.77 -1.09 0.15
C ILE A 60 3.01 -2.47 -0.47
N LEU A 61 3.88 -3.29 0.12
CA LEU A 61 4.12 -4.66 -0.35
C LEU A 61 2.83 -5.47 -0.29
N TRP A 62 2.07 -5.35 0.80
CA TRP A 62 0.80 -6.05 0.95
C TRP A 62 -0.28 -5.53 -0.01
N SER A 63 -0.29 -4.22 -0.33
CA SER A 63 -1.13 -3.61 -1.38
C SER A 63 -0.87 -4.25 -2.75
N PHE A 64 0.41 -4.43 -3.11
CA PHE A 64 0.79 -5.06 -4.37
C PHE A 64 0.34 -6.53 -4.46
N ILE A 65 0.62 -7.32 -3.41
CA ILE A 65 0.18 -8.72 -3.32
C ILE A 65 -1.35 -8.81 -3.39
N ASN A 66 -2.07 -7.96 -2.67
CA ASN A 66 -3.54 -7.95 -2.66
C ASN A 66 -4.11 -7.62 -4.04
N THR A 67 -3.48 -6.69 -4.76
CA THR A 67 -3.86 -6.29 -6.11
C THR A 67 -3.66 -7.45 -7.11
N ILE A 68 -2.51 -8.14 -7.06
CA ILE A 68 -2.25 -9.34 -7.89
C ILE A 68 -3.29 -10.44 -7.58
N LEU A 69 -3.58 -10.68 -6.30
CA LEU A 69 -4.57 -11.68 -5.89
C LEU A 69 -5.98 -11.35 -6.41
N LEU A 70 -6.39 -10.08 -6.34
CA LEU A 70 -7.67 -9.60 -6.87
C LEU A 70 -7.75 -9.80 -8.40
N ILE A 71 -6.70 -9.44 -9.15
CA ILE A 71 -6.66 -9.57 -10.60
C ILE A 71 -6.68 -11.04 -11.04
N SER A 72 -5.82 -11.88 -10.43
CA SER A 72 -5.71 -13.30 -10.75
C SER A 72 -7.04 -14.03 -10.54
N LYS A 73 -7.74 -13.71 -9.45
CA LYS A 73 -8.97 -14.41 -9.04
C LYS A 73 -10.24 -13.91 -9.72
N HIS A 74 -10.28 -12.64 -10.14
CA HIS A 74 -11.44 -12.04 -10.81
C HIS A 74 -11.23 -11.78 -12.30
N LYS A 75 -10.35 -12.54 -12.95
CA LYS A 75 -10.00 -12.40 -14.38
C LYS A 75 -11.22 -12.35 -15.31
N SER A 76 -12.30 -13.08 -14.99
CA SER A 76 -13.57 -13.08 -15.76
C SER A 76 -14.50 -11.90 -15.46
N ASP A 77 -14.41 -11.29 -14.28
CA ASP A 77 -15.28 -10.20 -13.78
C ASP A 77 -14.47 -8.96 -13.39
N LEU A 78 -13.39 -8.68 -14.13
CA LEU A 78 -12.47 -7.57 -13.87
C LEU A 78 -13.20 -6.22 -13.81
N LYS A 79 -14.13 -5.97 -14.75
CA LYS A 79 -14.90 -4.72 -14.81
C LYS A 79 -15.73 -4.47 -13.54
N LYS A 80 -16.29 -5.52 -12.93
CA LYS A 80 -17.12 -5.40 -11.71
C LYS A 80 -16.27 -5.20 -10.45
N ASN A 81 -15.02 -5.68 -10.46
CA ASN A 81 -14.11 -5.58 -9.32
C ASN A 81 -13.03 -4.50 -9.49
N LEU A 82 -13.10 -3.72 -10.57
CA LEU A 82 -12.13 -2.69 -10.93
C LEU A 82 -11.95 -1.67 -9.80
N ILE A 83 -13.05 -1.24 -9.17
CA ILE A 83 -13.01 -0.29 -8.05
C ILE A 83 -12.13 -0.81 -6.90
N TRP A 84 -12.20 -2.11 -6.61
CA TRP A 84 -11.48 -2.75 -5.51
C TRP A 84 -10.00 -2.93 -5.84
N ILE A 85 -9.69 -3.22 -7.11
CA ILE A 85 -8.33 -3.31 -7.64
C ILE A 85 -7.64 -1.95 -7.59
N ILE A 86 -8.33 -0.90 -8.05
CA ILE A 86 -7.81 0.47 -8.00
C ILE A 86 -7.61 0.89 -6.53
N LEU A 87 -8.61 0.65 -5.68
CA LEU A 87 -8.53 0.97 -4.25
C LEU A 87 -7.32 0.27 -3.58
N SER A 88 -7.13 -1.02 -3.83
CA SER A 88 -5.97 -1.73 -3.24
C SER A 88 -4.64 -1.25 -3.80
N ALA A 89 -4.59 -0.73 -5.03
CA ALA A 89 -3.38 -0.26 -5.68
C ALA A 89 -2.97 1.16 -5.27
N ILE A 90 -3.82 1.94 -4.57
CA ILE A 90 -3.54 3.34 -4.21
C ILE A 90 -2.17 3.52 -3.52
N PRO A 91 -1.82 2.77 -2.46
CA PRO A 91 -0.54 2.97 -1.77
C PRO A 91 0.66 2.67 -2.67
N PHE A 92 0.54 1.66 -3.53
CA PHE A 92 1.56 1.30 -4.50
C PHE A 92 1.75 2.39 -5.55
N ILE A 93 0.65 2.86 -6.15
CA ILE A 93 0.68 3.94 -7.15
C ILE A 93 1.30 5.20 -6.56
N TYR A 94 0.93 5.57 -5.32
CA TYR A 94 1.50 6.71 -4.62
C TYR A 94 3.03 6.61 -4.53
N LEU A 95 3.56 5.47 -4.06
CA LEU A 95 5.00 5.27 -3.97
C LEU A 95 5.68 5.37 -5.35
N THR A 96 5.12 4.71 -6.38
CA THR A 96 5.68 4.75 -7.72
C THR A 96 5.72 6.17 -8.28
N THR A 97 4.65 6.96 -8.11
CA THR A 97 4.62 8.36 -8.55
C THR A 97 5.63 9.23 -7.80
N MET A 98 5.77 9.05 -6.48
CA MET A 98 6.75 9.79 -5.69
C MET A 98 8.18 9.49 -6.14
N ILE A 99 8.51 8.22 -6.36
CA ILE A 99 9.83 7.82 -6.85
C ILE A 99 10.11 8.44 -8.23
N LEU A 100 9.16 8.33 -9.16
CA LEU A 100 9.30 8.90 -10.51
C LEU A 100 9.55 10.41 -10.47
N ILE A 101 8.78 11.15 -9.66
CA ILE A 101 8.96 12.60 -9.51
C ILE A 101 10.36 12.92 -8.98
N THR A 102 10.80 12.24 -7.92
CA THR A 102 12.13 12.44 -7.34
C THR A 102 13.24 12.22 -8.37
N PHE A 103 13.16 11.14 -9.16
CA PHE A 103 14.13 10.86 -10.22
C PHE A 103 14.13 11.94 -11.31
N THR A 104 12.95 12.41 -11.73
CA THR A 104 12.88 13.47 -12.75
C THR A 104 13.43 14.80 -12.25
N SER A 105 13.16 15.16 -11.00
CA SER A 105 13.67 16.40 -10.39
C SER A 105 15.18 16.38 -10.22
N ASP A 106 15.75 15.23 -9.83
CA ASP A 106 17.20 15.06 -9.69
C ASP A 106 17.93 15.21 -11.04
N TYR A 107 17.37 14.60 -12.10
CA TYR A 107 17.89 14.72 -13.46
C TYR A 107 17.84 16.15 -14.03
N GLU A 108 16.81 16.93 -13.68
CA GLU A 108 16.75 18.35 -14.05
C GLU A 108 17.77 19.21 -13.31
N LEU A 109 18.07 18.90 -12.04
CA LEU A 109 19.12 19.60 -11.29
C LEU A 109 20.50 19.34 -11.92
N GLU A 110 20.86 18.08 -12.20
CA GLU A 110 22.15 17.75 -12.83
C GLU A 110 22.35 18.39 -14.20
N ARG A 111 21.27 18.61 -14.98
CA ARG A 111 21.37 19.27 -16.30
C ARG A 111 21.65 20.78 -16.20
N ASN A 112 21.27 21.43 -15.10
CA ASN A 112 21.35 22.88 -14.92
C ASN A 112 22.63 23.35 -14.21
N PHE A 113 23.57 22.44 -13.92
CA PHE A 113 24.92 22.72 -13.41
C PHE A 113 25.98 22.25 -14.42
#